data_AF-A0A0Q5BA81-F1
#
_entry.id   AF-A0A0Q5BA81-F1
#
_cell.length_a   1.000
_cell.length_b   1.000
_cell.length_c   1.000
_cell.angle_alpha   90.00
_cell.angle_beta   90.00
_cell.angle_gamma   90.00
#
_symmetry.space_group_name_H-M   'P 1'
#
loop_
_entity.id
_entity.type
_entity.pdbx_description
1 polymer ?
#
loop_
_entity_poly.entity_id
_entity_poly.type
_entity_poly.pdbx_seq_one_letter_code
_entity_poly.pdbx_strand_id
1 'polypeptide(L)'
;MRGSSLPLWRGREGVAITYAPLPSGEVADVVSWRGRRVTRYVVGLDAPDPLDPDGFRWRGVEPLTVLARSRWSFVAADEKAGWALTRFARTPFTPAGVDVYVRDAHPAPGVLAAALRACAADPRTASLRARMFEVAP
;
A
#
# COMPACT_ATOMS: atom_id res chain seq x y z
N MET A 1 -8.79 -1.76 -13.76
CA MET A 1 -7.97 -2.62 -12.88
C MET A 1 -8.01 -2.20 -11.42
N ARG A 2 -8.73 -2.94 -10.56
CA ARG A 2 -8.90 -2.63 -9.13
C ARG A 2 -7.61 -2.92 -8.32
N GLY A 3 -6.94 -1.89 -7.81
CA GLY A 3 -5.63 -2.01 -7.14
C GLY A 3 -5.61 -1.57 -5.68
N SER A 4 -6.63 -0.84 -5.22
CA SER A 4 -6.66 -0.32 -3.85
C SER A 4 -8.09 -0.14 -3.35
N SER A 5 -8.27 -0.18 -2.04
CA SER A 5 -9.49 0.25 -1.35
C SER A 5 -9.31 1.56 -0.56
N LEU A 6 -8.12 2.16 -0.58
CA LEU A 6 -7.79 3.40 0.11
C LEU A 6 -8.35 4.61 -0.65
N PRO A 7 -9.34 5.35 -0.13
CA PRO A 7 -9.97 6.44 -0.88
C PRO A 7 -9.00 7.53 -1.36
N LEU A 8 -7.84 7.66 -0.71
CA LEU A 8 -6.77 8.59 -1.08
C LEU A 8 -6.30 8.45 -2.53
N TRP A 9 -6.25 7.22 -3.06
CA TRP A 9 -5.75 6.95 -4.42
C TRP A 9 -6.81 7.14 -5.50
N ARG A 10 -8.06 7.41 -5.12
CA ARG A 10 -9.14 7.59 -6.09
C ARG A 10 -8.89 8.83 -6.95
N GLY A 11 -8.78 8.62 -8.25
CA GLY A 11 -8.50 9.68 -9.23
C GLY A 11 -7.06 10.18 -9.23
N ARG A 12 -6.14 9.50 -8.54
CA ARG A 12 -4.68 9.73 -8.67
C ARG A 12 -4.11 8.79 -9.72
N GLU A 13 -3.08 9.27 -10.39
CA GLU A 13 -2.37 8.56 -11.47
C GLU A 13 -0.89 8.39 -11.11
N GLY A 14 -0.26 7.34 -11.61
CA GLY A 14 1.16 7.06 -11.39
C GLY A 14 1.51 6.94 -9.91
N VAL A 15 0.64 6.34 -9.10
CA VAL A 15 0.91 6.11 -7.68
C VAL A 15 2.01 5.04 -7.57
N ALA A 16 3.16 5.43 -7.02
CA ALA A 16 4.31 4.55 -6.81
C ALA A 16 4.84 4.69 -5.39
N ILE A 17 5.37 3.60 -4.85
CA ILE A 17 5.96 3.55 -3.52
C ILE A 17 7.40 3.07 -3.61
N THR A 18 8.29 3.72 -2.86
CA THR A 18 9.70 3.34 -2.76
C THR A 18 10.03 3.10 -1.29
N TYR A 19 10.57 1.92 -1.02
CA TYR A 19 11.03 1.53 0.31
C TYR A 19 12.56 1.53 0.38
N ALA A 20 13.12 2.09 1.45
CA ALA A 20 14.56 2.07 1.70
C ALA A 20 14.85 1.70 3.17
N PRO A 21 15.49 0.54 3.44
CA PRO A 21 15.90 0.18 4.80
C PRO A 21 16.86 1.20 5.40
N LEU A 22 16.69 1.51 6.68
CA LEU A 22 17.54 2.44 7.42
C LEU A 22 18.40 1.71 8.47
N PRO A 23 19.56 2.27 8.84
CA PRO A 23 20.43 1.67 9.87
C PRO A 23 19.76 1.50 11.25
N SER A 24 18.71 2.27 11.54
CA SER A 24 17.92 2.17 12.77
C SER A 24 17.02 0.92 12.83
N GLY A 25 16.90 0.17 11.73
CA GLY A 25 15.95 -0.94 11.59
C GLY A 25 14.56 -0.50 11.13
N GLU A 26 14.33 0.80 10.95
CA GLU A 26 13.13 1.33 10.28
C GLU A 26 13.28 1.25 8.75
N VAL A 27 12.18 1.41 8.02
CA VAL A 27 12.15 1.51 6.56
C VAL A 27 11.59 2.88 6.19
N ALA A 28 12.29 3.64 5.35
CA ALA A 28 11.74 4.84 4.75
C ALA A 28 10.74 4.46 3.65
N ASP A 29 9.57 5.08 3.70
CA ASP A 29 8.49 4.94 2.73
C ASP A 29 8.27 6.28 2.02
N VAL A 30 8.47 6.28 0.70
CA VAL A 30 8.19 7.44 -0.15
C VAL A 30 7.10 7.06 -1.15
N VAL A 31 5.90 7.59 -0.92
CA VAL A 31 4.79 7.47 -1.87
C VAL A 31 4.79 8.69 -2.79
N SER A 32 4.77 8.47 -4.09
CA SER A 32 4.69 9.50 -5.12
C SER A 32 3.47 9.34 -6.01
N TRP A 33 2.98 10.44 -6.58
CA TRP A 33 1.95 10.42 -7.61
C TRP A 33 2.01 11.65 -8.52
N ARG A 34 1.40 11.54 -9.70
CA ARG A 34 1.31 12.64 -10.67
C ARG A 34 0.39 13.74 -10.13
N GLY A 35 0.93 14.92 -9.88
CA GLY A 35 0.16 16.13 -9.65
C GLY A 35 -0.11 16.90 -10.95
N ARG A 36 -0.94 17.93 -10.89
CA ARG A 36 -1.34 18.73 -12.08
C ARG A 36 -0.17 19.43 -12.78
N ARG A 37 0.89 19.77 -12.04
CA ARG A 37 2.07 20.50 -12.53
C ARG A 37 3.39 19.89 -12.10
N VAL A 38 3.40 19.23 -10.94
CA VAL A 38 4.59 18.65 -10.31
C VAL A 38 4.22 17.31 -9.70
N THR A 39 5.20 16.40 -9.61
CA THR A 39 5.06 15.17 -8.81
C THR A 39 4.86 15.53 -7.35
N ARG A 40 3.97 14.81 -6.70
CA ARG A 40 3.65 14.98 -5.28
C ARG A 40 4.15 13.77 -4.51
N TYR A 41 4.49 14.00 -3.25
CA TYR A 41 5.02 12.97 -2.37
C TYR A 41 4.33 12.99 -1.01
N VAL A 42 4.37 11.84 -0.34
CA VAL A 42 4.21 11.70 1.10
C VAL A 42 5.39 10.86 1.56
N VAL A 43 6.09 11.32 2.60
CA VAL A 43 7.21 10.59 3.19
C VAL A 43 6.83 10.11 4.59
N GLY A 44 7.17 8.86 4.87
CA GLY A 44 6.99 8.25 6.17
C GLY A 44 8.10 7.27 6.56
N LEU A 45 7.97 6.77 7.78
CA LEU A 45 8.83 5.75 8.35
C LEU A 45 7.97 4.59 8.84
N ASP A 46 8.35 3.39 8.43
CA ASP A 46 7.79 2.13 8.87
C ASP A 46 8.69 1.49 9.92
N ALA A 47 8.17 1.28 11.12
CA ALA A 47 8.82 0.51 12.17
C ALA A 47 8.13 -0.86 12.31
N PRO A 48 8.86 -1.98 12.46
CA PRO A 48 8.25 -3.29 12.69
C PRO A 48 7.22 -3.27 13.84
N ASP A 49 6.09 -3.93 13.65
CA ASP A 49 5.07 -4.08 14.69
C ASP A 49 5.39 -5.29 15.60
N PRO A 50 5.66 -5.10 16.90
CA PRO A 50 5.96 -6.22 17.79
C PRO A 50 4.76 -7.17 17.99
N LEU A 51 3.56 -6.76 17.57
CA LEU A 51 2.34 -7.55 17.68
C LEU A 51 1.95 -8.25 16.37
N ASP A 52 2.62 -7.95 15.26
CA ASP A 52 2.33 -8.52 13.93
C ASP A 52 3.67 -8.73 13.19
N PRO A 53 4.20 -9.97 13.10
CA PRO A 53 5.49 -10.25 12.46
C PRO A 53 5.58 -9.79 11.00
N ASP A 54 4.46 -9.72 10.30
CA ASP A 54 4.36 -9.25 8.92
C ASP A 54 3.97 -7.76 8.85
N GLY A 55 3.91 -7.09 10.00
CA GLY A 55 3.31 -5.79 10.21
C GLY A 55 4.30 -4.67 10.49
N PHE A 56 3.87 -3.47 10.14
CA PHE A 56 4.59 -2.22 10.33
C PHE A 56 3.68 -1.15 10.91
N ARG A 57 4.27 -0.28 11.73
CA ARG A 57 3.68 0.98 12.18
C ARG A 57 4.28 2.11 11.35
N TRP A 58 3.44 2.77 10.58
CA TRP A 58 3.81 3.90 9.77
C TRP A 58 3.61 5.21 10.53
N ARG A 59 4.55 6.16 10.36
CA ARG A 59 4.39 7.56 10.75
C ARG A 59 4.84 8.49 9.62
N GLY A 60 4.12 9.59 9.42
CA GLY A 60 4.60 10.66 8.54
C GLY A 60 5.76 11.42 9.17
N VAL A 61 6.63 12.00 8.33
CA VAL A 61 7.79 12.79 8.79
C VAL A 61 7.76 14.25 8.35
N GLU A 62 6.76 14.64 7.55
CA GLU A 62 6.59 16.02 7.09
C GLU A 62 5.68 16.79 8.06
N PRO A 63 5.75 18.12 8.15
CA PRO A 63 4.95 18.90 9.10
C PRO A 63 3.44 18.62 9.03
N LEU A 64 2.91 18.35 7.84
CA LEU A 64 1.49 18.02 7.64
C LEU A 64 1.14 16.57 8.00
N THR A 65 2.11 15.67 8.06
CA THR A 65 1.90 14.22 8.24
C THR A 65 2.49 13.68 9.54
N VAL A 66 3.20 14.49 10.33
CA VAL A 66 3.87 14.06 11.56
C VAL A 66 2.94 13.46 12.63
N LEU A 67 1.65 13.86 12.62
CA LEU A 67 0.62 13.31 13.50
C LEU A 67 -0.13 12.12 12.87
N ALA A 68 0.04 11.88 11.57
CA ALA A 68 -0.58 10.77 10.90
C ALA A 68 0.17 9.48 11.26
N ARG A 69 -0.58 8.50 11.78
CA ARG A 69 -0.09 7.18 12.13
C ARG A 69 -1.02 6.12 11.56
N SER A 70 -0.46 5.02 11.10
CA SER A 70 -1.23 3.86 10.67
C SER A 70 -0.50 2.56 11.01
N ARG A 71 -1.21 1.45 10.86
CA ARG A 71 -0.64 0.10 10.88
C ARG A 71 -0.98 -0.58 9.59
N TRP A 72 -0.05 -1.34 9.05
CA TRP A 72 -0.29 -2.16 7.87
C TRP A 72 0.53 -3.44 7.95
N SER A 73 0.13 -4.47 7.21
CA SER A 73 0.85 -5.76 7.17
C SER A 73 0.82 -6.37 5.78
N PHE A 74 1.86 -7.13 5.46
CA PHE A 74 1.82 -8.04 4.32
C PHE A 74 0.80 -9.15 4.55
N VAL A 75 0.13 -9.55 3.46
CA VAL A 75 -0.88 -10.61 3.48
C VAL A 75 -0.44 -11.77 2.59
N ALA A 76 -0.01 -11.45 1.37
CA ALA A 76 0.53 -12.41 0.42
C ALA A 76 1.43 -11.67 -0.58
N ALA A 77 2.39 -12.37 -1.16
CA ALA A 77 3.21 -11.86 -2.24
C ALA A 77 3.69 -12.99 -3.14
N ASP A 78 4.06 -12.64 -4.36
CA ASP A 78 4.88 -13.46 -5.24
C ASP A 78 5.95 -12.55 -5.84
N GLU A 79 7.16 -12.65 -5.28
CA GLU A 79 8.28 -11.81 -5.68
C GLU A 79 8.70 -12.06 -7.12
N LYS A 80 8.58 -13.31 -7.61
CA LYS A 80 8.94 -13.69 -8.98
C LYS A 80 7.92 -13.15 -9.98
N ALA A 81 6.64 -13.20 -9.65
CA ALA A 81 5.58 -12.61 -10.46
C ALA A 81 5.44 -11.08 -10.26
N GLY A 82 6.17 -10.52 -9.29
CA GLY A 82 6.25 -9.08 -9.07
C GLY A 82 5.00 -8.44 -8.46
N TRP A 83 4.28 -9.13 -7.58
CA TRP A 83 3.13 -8.54 -6.87
C TRP A 83 3.14 -8.79 -5.36
N ALA A 84 2.50 -7.88 -4.63
CA ALA A 84 2.24 -8.02 -3.19
C ALA A 84 0.84 -7.51 -2.84
N LEU A 85 0.27 -8.06 -1.78
CA LEU A 85 -0.99 -7.64 -1.18
C LEU A 85 -0.72 -7.24 0.26
N THR A 86 -1.13 -6.02 0.64
CA THR A 86 -1.11 -5.56 2.03
C THR A 86 -2.52 -5.28 2.52
N ARG A 87 -2.67 -5.26 3.84
CA ARG A 87 -3.83 -4.70 4.54
C ARG A 87 -3.37 -3.53 5.41
N PHE A 88 -4.24 -2.56 5.61
CA PHE A 88 -4.01 -1.45 6.53
C PHE A 88 -5.18 -1.25 7.47
N ALA A 89 -4.85 -0.89 8.71
CA ALA A 89 -5.81 -0.62 9.77
C ALA A 89 -6.54 0.71 9.53
N ARG A 90 -7.71 0.84 10.16
CA ARG A 90 -8.46 2.09 10.18
C ARG A 90 -7.65 3.18 10.88
N THR A 91 -7.68 4.39 10.31
CA THR A 91 -7.23 5.62 10.94
C THR A 91 -8.43 6.56 11.15
N PRO A 92 -8.27 7.71 11.84
CA PRO A 92 -9.31 8.74 11.88
C PRO A 92 -9.69 9.28 10.48
N PHE A 93 -8.78 9.18 9.50
CA PHE A 93 -8.95 9.76 8.17
C PHE A 93 -9.31 8.72 7.11
N THR A 94 -9.07 7.43 7.36
CA THR A 94 -9.20 6.37 6.37
C THR A 94 -9.80 5.11 6.99
N PRO A 95 -10.78 4.45 6.34
CA PRO A 95 -11.27 3.14 6.79
C PRO A 95 -10.18 2.08 6.62
N ALA A 96 -10.27 0.96 7.33
CA ALA A 96 -9.40 -0.20 7.07
C ALA A 96 -9.57 -0.69 5.62
N GLY A 97 -8.51 -1.24 5.04
CA GLY A 97 -8.49 -1.61 3.63
C GLY A 97 -7.30 -2.47 3.22
N VAL A 98 -7.18 -2.67 1.91
CA VAL A 98 -6.14 -3.41 1.20
C VAL A 98 -5.60 -2.62 0.01
N ASP A 99 -4.33 -2.87 -0.29
CA ASP A 99 -3.60 -2.39 -1.47
C ASP A 99 -2.89 -3.56 -2.17
N VAL A 100 -2.94 -3.56 -3.50
CA VAL A 100 -2.16 -4.47 -4.36
C VAL A 100 -1.05 -3.67 -5.02
N TYR A 101 0.18 -4.12 -4.82
CA TYR A 101 1.37 -3.58 -5.46
C TYR A 101 1.76 -4.47 -6.62
N VAL A 102 2.22 -3.83 -7.69
CA VAL A 102 2.85 -4.49 -8.84
C VAL A 102 4.18 -3.80 -9.12
N ARG A 103 5.19 -4.58 -9.48
CA ARG A 103 6.53 -4.09 -9.77
C ARG A 103 6.60 -3.37 -11.12
N ASP A 104 5.89 -3.92 -12.11
CA ASP A 104 5.83 -3.37 -13.46
C ASP A 104 4.54 -2.56 -13.66
N ALA A 105 4.66 -1.39 -14.29
CA ALA A 105 3.50 -0.55 -14.65
C ALA A 105 2.55 -1.26 -15.65
N HIS A 106 3.10 -2.21 -16.42
CA HIS A 106 2.36 -3.08 -17.33
C HIS A 106 2.61 -4.54 -16.94
N PRO A 107 2.00 -5.02 -15.85
CA PRO A 107 2.27 -6.36 -15.34
C PRO A 107 1.81 -7.42 -16.34
N ALA A 108 2.49 -8.56 -16.35
CA ALA A 108 2.14 -9.68 -17.21
C ALA A 108 0.67 -10.11 -17.00
N PRO A 109 0.00 -10.65 -18.04
CA PRO A 109 -1.36 -11.16 -17.92
C PRO A 109 -1.51 -12.11 -16.73
N GLY A 110 -2.53 -11.88 -15.90
CA GLY A 110 -2.85 -12.74 -14.76
C GLY A 110 -2.16 -12.39 -13.43
N VAL A 111 -1.13 -11.53 -13.41
CA VAL A 111 -0.48 -11.06 -12.16
C VAL A 111 -1.50 -10.42 -11.22
N LEU A 112 -2.26 -9.45 -11.72
CA LEU A 112 -3.31 -8.79 -10.93
C LEU A 112 -4.42 -9.77 -10.54
N ALA A 113 -4.80 -10.69 -11.43
CA ALA A 113 -5.82 -11.70 -11.13
C ALA A 113 -5.36 -12.64 -10.00
N ALA A 114 -4.07 -12.98 -9.94
CA ALA A 114 -3.49 -13.76 -8.86
C ALA A 114 -3.55 -13.02 -7.52
N ALA A 115 -3.14 -11.74 -7.49
CA ALA A 115 -3.25 -10.90 -6.30
C ALA A 115 -4.70 -10.78 -5.79
N LEU A 116 -5.67 -10.60 -6.70
CA LEU A 116 -7.09 -10.53 -6.35
C LEU A 116 -7.67 -11.88 -5.88
N ARG A 117 -7.14 -13.01 -6.37
CA ARG A 117 -7.49 -14.34 -5.83
C ARG A 117 -6.94 -14.51 -4.42
N ALA A 118 -5.70 -14.10 -4.16
CA ALA A 118 -5.11 -14.13 -2.81
C ALA A 118 -5.93 -13.27 -1.84
N CYS A 119 -6.33 -12.07 -2.25
CA CYS A 119 -7.22 -11.19 -1.48
C CYS A 119 -8.56 -11.84 -1.14
N ALA A 120 -9.13 -12.64 -2.06
CA ALA A 120 -10.40 -13.33 -1.81
C ALA A 120 -10.26 -14.58 -0.95
N ALA A 121 -9.09 -15.23 -0.96
CA ALA A 121 -8.82 -16.45 -0.22
C ALA A 121 -8.45 -16.18 1.25
N ASP A 122 -7.84 -15.03 1.55
CA ASP A 122 -7.41 -14.70 2.91
C ASP A 122 -8.58 -14.11 3.75
N PRO A 123 -8.95 -14.74 4.89
CA PRO A 123 -10.04 -14.28 5.75
C PRO A 123 -9.91 -12.84 6.25
N ARG A 124 -8.68 -12.31 6.36
CA ARG A 124 -8.39 -10.95 6.82
C ARG A 124 -8.70 -9.90 5.75
N THR A 125 -8.83 -10.29 4.49
CA THR A 125 -8.98 -9.36 3.36
C THR A 125 -10.18 -9.64 2.45
N ALA A 126 -10.76 -10.84 2.50
CA ALA A 126 -11.85 -11.26 1.61
C ALA A 126 -13.03 -10.27 1.57
N SER A 127 -13.47 -9.77 2.73
CA SER A 127 -14.58 -8.81 2.82
C SER A 127 -14.24 -7.42 2.28
N LEU A 128 -12.96 -7.08 2.17
CA LEU A 128 -12.47 -5.78 1.69
C LEU A 128 -12.36 -5.72 0.17
N ARG A 129 -12.28 -6.88 -0.50
CA ARG A 129 -12.17 -6.97 -1.97
C ARG A 129 -13.27 -6.20 -2.71
N ALA A 130 -14.51 -6.24 -2.20
CA ALA A 130 -15.63 -5.56 -2.83
C ALA A 130 -15.45 -4.04 -2.90
N ARG A 131 -14.66 -3.47 -1.99
CA ARG A 131 -14.36 -2.02 -1.89
C ARG A 131 -13.20 -1.58 -2.77
N MET A 132 -12.47 -2.52 -3.37
CA MET A 132 -11.33 -2.18 -4.24
C MET A 132 -11.82 -1.49 -5.52
N PHE A 133 -11.10 -0.44 -5.91
CA PHE A 133 -11.32 0.35 -7.10
C PHE A 133 -10.02 0.48 -7.89
N GLU A 134 -10.14 0.96 -9.13
CA GLU A 134 -9.01 1.10 -10.03
C GLU A 134 -8.11 2.29 -9.72
N VAL A 135 -6.80 2.01 -9.67
CA VAL A 135 -5.77 3.03 -9.57
C VAL A 135 -5.14 3.15 -10.95
N ALA A 136 -5.13 4.37 -11.49
CA ALA A 136 -4.58 4.61 -12.82
C ALA A 136 -3.03 4.51 -12.77
N PRO A 137 -2.41 3.86 -13.77
CA PRO A 137 -0.96 3.75 -13.86
C PRO A 137 -0.28 5.11 -14.11
#